data_AF-A0A402DL09-F1
#
_entry.id   AF-A0A402DL09-F1
#
_cell.length_a   1.000
_cell.length_b   1.000
_cell.length_c   1.000
_cell.angle_alpha   90.00
_cell.angle_beta   90.00
_cell.angle_gamma   90.00
#
_symmetry.space_group_name_H-M   'P 1'
#
loop_
_entity.id
_entity.type
_entity.pdbx_description
1 polymer ?
#
loop_
_entity_poly.entity_id
_entity_poly.type
_entity_poly.pdbx_seq_one_letter_code
_entity_poly.pdbx_strand_id
1 'polypeptide(L)'
;MQEIYCIDAGFVPGTGWPEPGGLLPREALALLGKIIQKAPICGMEVVEVSPPYDISDMTSLMATRVICDAMAHLVISGQLPRKEKPYYIHPDANLAVDEPWQ
;
A
#
# COMPACT_ATOMS: atom_id res chain seq x y z
N MET A 1 -3.00 1.31 -6.21
CA MET A 1 -4.08 2.01 -5.52
C MET A 1 -4.82 0.96 -4.71
N GLN A 2 -4.76 1.05 -3.39
CA GLN A 2 -5.47 0.13 -2.50
C GLN A 2 -6.41 0.96 -1.63
N GLU A 3 -7.70 0.81 -1.89
CA GLU A 3 -8.78 1.42 -1.13
C GLU A 3 -8.97 0.61 0.16
N ILE A 4 -8.92 1.26 1.33
CA ILE A 4 -9.09 0.54 2.61
C ILE A 4 -10.54 0.04 2.80
N TYR A 5 -11.53 0.68 2.16
CA TYR A 5 -12.94 0.24 2.15
C TYR A 5 -13.19 -1.09 1.45
N CYS A 6 -12.24 -1.60 0.66
CA CYS A 6 -12.38 -2.95 0.09
C CYS A 6 -12.35 -4.05 1.16
N ILE A 7 -11.87 -3.73 2.36
CA ILE A 7 -11.87 -4.60 3.52
C ILE A 7 -13.19 -4.41 4.26
N ASP A 8 -13.76 -5.50 4.77
CA ASP A 8 -15.03 -5.46 5.49
C ASP A 8 -15.05 -4.39 6.60
N ALA A 9 -16.14 -3.63 6.65
CA ALA A 9 -16.34 -2.50 7.56
C ALA A 9 -16.18 -2.88 9.05
N GLY A 10 -16.38 -4.15 9.42
CA GLY A 10 -16.14 -4.62 10.80
C GLY A 10 -14.68 -4.56 11.23
N PHE A 11 -13.73 -4.54 10.28
CA PHE A 11 -12.30 -4.40 10.55
C PHE A 11 -11.77 -2.99 10.30
N VAL A 12 -12.47 -2.19 9.49
CA VAL A 12 -12.02 -0.87 9.03
C VAL A 12 -13.16 0.16 9.13
N PRO A 13 -13.54 0.58 10.36
CA PRO A 13 -14.64 1.53 10.56
C PRO A 13 -14.27 2.99 10.25
N GLY A 14 -12.97 3.32 10.23
CA GLY A 14 -12.41 4.67 10.11
C GLY A 14 -12.39 5.20 8.70
N THR A 15 -13.58 5.33 8.15
CA THR A 15 -13.84 5.16 6.73
C THR A 15 -15.13 5.96 6.46
N GLY A 16 -15.12 6.89 5.50
CA GLY A 16 -16.24 7.75 5.09
C GLY A 16 -17.42 7.02 4.44
N TRP A 17 -17.23 5.82 3.88
CA TRP A 17 -18.30 4.96 3.38
C TRP A 17 -18.07 3.47 3.72
N PRO A 18 -18.39 3.03 4.96
CA PRO A 18 -18.21 1.65 5.36
C PRO A 18 -19.23 0.73 4.68
N GLU A 19 -18.77 -0.16 3.80
CA GLU A 19 -19.61 -1.16 3.13
C GLU A 19 -19.48 -2.55 3.79
N PRO A 20 -20.58 -3.19 4.22
CA PRO A 20 -20.55 -4.53 4.79
C PRO A 20 -20.35 -5.61 3.71
N GLY A 21 -19.62 -6.68 4.04
CA GLY A 21 -19.39 -7.82 3.13
C GLY A 21 -18.14 -7.68 2.26
N GLY A 22 -17.21 -6.80 2.64
CA GLY A 22 -15.91 -6.64 1.99
C GLY A 22 -14.96 -7.83 2.23
N LEU A 23 -13.73 -7.71 1.74
CA LEU A 23 -12.69 -8.72 1.93
C LEU A 23 -12.29 -8.85 3.40
N LEU A 24 -11.94 -10.07 3.83
CA LEU A 24 -11.29 -10.22 5.12
C LEU A 24 -9.86 -9.65 5.04
N PRO A 25 -9.30 -9.08 6.13
CA PRO A 25 -7.92 -8.57 6.17
C PRO A 25 -6.88 -9.55 5.62
N ARG A 26 -7.02 -10.84 5.95
CA ARG A 26 -6.14 -11.92 5.47
C ARG A 26 -6.19 -12.12 3.95
N GLU A 27 -7.35 -11.91 3.34
CA GLU A 27 -7.56 -12.09 1.89
C GLU A 27 -6.98 -10.91 1.14
N ALA A 28 -7.21 -9.69 1.64
CA ALA A 28 -6.63 -8.46 1.10
C ALA A 28 -5.10 -8.51 1.09
N LEU A 29 -4.47 -8.90 2.21
CA LEU A 29 -3.02 -9.04 2.30
C LEU A 29 -2.47 -10.13 1.37
N ALA A 30 -3.15 -11.29 1.31
CA ALA A 30 -2.73 -12.38 0.41
C ALA A 30 -2.83 -11.99 -1.08
N LEU A 31 -3.85 -11.21 -1.46
CA LEU A 31 -4.00 -10.68 -2.82
C LEU A 31 -2.91 -9.65 -3.13
N LEU A 32 -2.66 -8.73 -2.22
CA LEU A 32 -1.60 -7.72 -2.34
C LEU A 32 -0.24 -8.37 -2.59
N GLY A 33 0.13 -9.36 -1.77
CA GLY A 33 1.38 -10.09 -1.96
C GLY A 33 1.47 -10.80 -3.32
N LYS A 34 0.38 -11.39 -3.80
CA LYS A 34 0.31 -12.03 -5.13
C LYS A 34 0.43 -11.03 -6.28
N ILE A 35 -0.14 -9.84 -6.14
CA ILE A 35 -0.07 -8.78 -7.16
C ILE A 35 1.36 -8.26 -7.25
N ILE A 36 1.98 -7.92 -6.12
CA ILE A 36 3.35 -7.40 -6.06
C ILE A 36 4.33 -8.40 -6.66
N GLN A 37 4.19 -9.69 -6.37
CA GLN A 37 5.09 -10.72 -6.91
C GLN A 37 4.96 -10.94 -8.42
N LYS A 38 3.82 -10.55 -9.03
CA LYS A 38 3.55 -10.82 -10.45
C LYS A 38 3.76 -9.60 -11.35
N ALA A 39 3.81 -8.39 -10.80
CA ALA A 39 3.91 -7.16 -11.57
C ALA A 39 4.98 -6.21 -11.00
N PRO A 40 5.72 -5.49 -11.85
CA PRO A 40 6.57 -4.40 -11.40
C PRO A 40 5.70 -3.26 -10.88
N ILE A 41 5.84 -2.95 -9.59
CA ILE A 41 5.06 -1.93 -8.91
C ILE A 41 5.82 -0.61 -8.96
N CYS A 42 5.26 0.39 -9.64
CA CYS A 42 5.84 1.72 -9.71
C CYS A 42 5.68 2.50 -8.39
N GLY A 43 4.56 2.31 -7.71
CA GLY A 43 4.20 2.91 -6.43
C GLY A 43 2.91 2.31 -5.87
N MET A 44 2.64 2.57 -4.60
CA MET A 44 1.42 2.16 -3.91
C MET A 44 0.90 3.33 -3.09
N GLU A 45 -0.42 3.47 -3.04
CA GLU A 45 -1.11 4.47 -2.25
C GLU A 45 -2.17 3.75 -1.43
N VAL A 46 -2.25 4.11 -0.15
CA VAL A 46 -3.33 3.72 0.76
C VAL A 46 -4.16 4.96 0.99
N VAL A 47 -5.39 4.94 0.51
CA VAL A 47 -6.31 6.06 0.62
C VAL A 47 -7.42 5.74 1.62
N GLU A 48 -8.20 6.76 1.94
CA GLU A 48 -9.48 6.60 2.64
C GLU A 48 -9.38 6.13 4.10
N VAL A 49 -8.22 6.37 4.70
CA VAL A 49 -8.03 6.30 6.16
C VAL A 49 -8.53 7.61 6.75
N SER A 50 -9.58 7.55 7.57
CA SER A 50 -10.16 8.71 8.23
C SER A 50 -10.04 8.60 9.75
N PRO A 51 -8.98 9.19 10.35
CA PRO A 51 -8.75 9.16 11.80
C PRO A 51 -9.95 9.63 12.65
N PRO A 52 -10.75 10.64 12.24
CA PRO A 52 -11.91 11.07 13.03
C PRO A 52 -13.01 10.00 13.18
N TYR A 53 -13.10 9.07 12.23
CA TYR A 53 -14.06 7.97 12.28
C TYR A 53 -13.43 6.66 12.77
N ASP A 54 -12.11 6.66 13.00
CA ASP A 54 -11.39 5.46 13.41
C ASP A 54 -11.64 5.16 14.89
N ILE A 55 -11.97 3.91 15.18
CA ILE A 55 -12.23 3.44 16.55
C ILE A 55 -11.01 2.66 16.98
N SER A 56 -10.36 3.09 18.06
CA SER A 56 -9.18 2.43 18.62
C SER A 56 -8.03 2.27 17.62
N ASP A 57 -7.88 3.23 16.69
CA ASP A 57 -6.86 3.25 15.63
C ASP A 57 -6.85 1.99 14.74
N MET A 58 -7.95 1.23 14.68
CA MET A 58 -8.01 -0.04 13.96
C MET A 58 -7.71 0.12 12.47
N THR A 59 -8.28 1.14 11.86
CA THR A 59 -8.12 1.46 10.43
C THR A 59 -6.71 1.92 10.15
N SER A 60 -6.17 2.78 11.02
CA SER A 60 -4.81 3.32 10.93
C SER A 60 -3.75 2.23 11.10
N LEU A 61 -3.97 1.29 12.03
CA LEU A 61 -3.11 0.11 12.22
C LEU A 61 -3.20 -0.84 11.03
N MET A 62 -4.39 -1.04 10.46
CA MET A 62 -4.56 -1.87 9.27
C MET A 62 -3.85 -1.26 8.06
N ALA A 63 -3.99 0.04 7.84
CA ALA A 63 -3.26 0.78 6.80
C ALA A 63 -1.74 0.64 6.97
N THR A 64 -1.24 0.81 8.19
CA THR A 64 0.18 0.61 8.51
C THR A 64 0.62 -0.82 8.19
N ARG A 65 -0.19 -1.81 8.53
CA ARG A 65 0.11 -3.22 8.24
C ARG A 65 0.19 -3.48 6.73
N VAL A 66 -0.73 -2.93 5.95
CA VAL A 66 -0.73 -3.02 4.47
C VAL A 66 0.56 -2.43 3.90
N ILE A 67 1.01 -1.28 4.40
CA ILE A 67 2.26 -0.64 3.95
C ILE A 67 3.47 -1.52 4.28
N CYS A 68 3.59 -2.00 5.52
CA CYS A 68 4.68 -2.89 5.91
C CYS A 68 4.73 -4.18 5.08
N ASP A 69 3.58 -4.80 4.84
CA ASP A 69 3.47 -6.05 4.09
C ASP A 69 3.81 -5.84 2.61
N ALA A 70 3.36 -4.73 2.01
CA ALA A 70 3.73 -4.34 0.66
C ALA A 70 5.25 -4.14 0.52
N MET A 71 5.87 -3.40 1.46
CA MET A 71 7.32 -3.21 1.45
C MET A 71 8.07 -4.53 1.57
N ALA A 72 7.63 -5.43 2.46
CA ALA A 72 8.22 -6.76 2.59
C ALA A 72 8.12 -7.54 1.27
N HIS A 73 6.96 -7.54 0.61
CA HIS A 73 6.79 -8.21 -0.67
C HIS A 73 7.60 -7.58 -1.81
N LEU A 74 7.79 -6.26 -1.82
CA LEU A 74 8.67 -5.57 -2.77
C LEU A 74 10.13 -6.00 -2.60
N VAL A 75 10.59 -6.18 -1.35
CA VAL A 75 11.95 -6.70 -1.08
C VAL A 75 12.06 -8.17 -1.50
N ILE A 76 11.08 -9.01 -1.14
CA ILE A 76 11.08 -10.44 -1.48
C ILE A 76 11.05 -10.65 -3.01
N SER A 77 10.30 -9.81 -3.73
CA SER A 77 10.25 -9.84 -5.20
C SER A 77 11.45 -9.19 -5.89
N GLY A 78 12.43 -8.68 -5.14
CA GLY A 78 13.63 -8.04 -5.68
C GLY A 78 13.38 -6.67 -6.32
N GLN A 79 12.23 -6.05 -6.06
CA GLN A 79 11.87 -4.73 -6.58
C GLN A 79 12.43 -3.58 -5.73
N LEU A 80 12.79 -3.86 -4.48
CA LEU A 80 13.48 -2.93 -3.58
C LEU A 80 14.72 -3.60 -2.93
N PRO A 81 15.84 -2.86 -2.75
CA PRO A 81 16.11 -1.52 -3.31
C PRO A 81 16.32 -1.58 -4.83
N ARG A 82 15.85 -0.56 -5.56
CA ARG A 82 16.03 -0.49 -7.01
C ARG A 82 17.48 -0.19 -7.35
N LYS A 83 18.11 -1.05 -8.15
CA LYS A 83 19.49 -0.87 -8.63
C LYS A 83 19.58 -0.01 -9.89
N GLU A 84 18.52 -0.02 -10.70
CA GLU A 84 18.47 0.66 -11.98
C GLU A 84 17.18 1.45 -12.12
N LYS A 85 17.22 2.49 -12.96
CA LYS A 85 16.06 3.31 -13.28
C LYS A 85 15.07 2.50 -14.13
N PRO A 86 13.84 2.28 -13.67
CA PRO A 86 12.84 1.59 -14.48
C PRO A 86 12.48 2.39 -15.73
N TYR A 87 12.16 1.69 -16.81
CA TYR A 87 11.83 2.28 -18.11
C TYR A 87 10.63 3.26 -18.08
N TYR A 88 9.73 3.10 -17.10
CA TYR A 88 8.54 3.92 -16.93
C TYR A 88 8.78 5.22 -16.14
N ILE A 89 9.99 5.44 -15.62
CA ILE A 89 10.37 6.69 -14.96
C ILE A 89 10.98 7.65 -16.00
N HIS A 90 10.46 8.88 -16.07
CA HIS A 90 10.93 9.91 -17.01
C HIS A 90 12.47 10.08 -16.94
N PRO A 91 13.20 10.22 -18.07
CA PRO A 91 14.66 10.33 -18.10
C PRO A 91 15.24 11.37 -17.15
N ASP A 92 14.56 12.50 -17.00
CA ASP A 92 15.00 13.62 -16.14
C ASP A 92 14.64 13.46 -14.65
N ALA A 93 13.83 12.45 -14.29
CA ALA A 93 13.49 12.23 -12.89
C ALA A 93 14.73 11.80 -12.08
N ASN A 94 15.09 12.60 -11.09
CA ASN A 94 16.21 12.30 -10.20
C ASN A 94 15.85 11.13 -9.27
N LEU A 95 16.64 10.05 -9.33
CA LEU A 95 16.54 8.90 -8.43
C LEU A 95 17.67 8.87 -7.39
N ALA A 96 18.63 9.80 -7.46
CA ALA A 96 19.66 9.96 -6.45
C ALA A 96 19.03 10.57 -5.20
N VAL A 97 18.60 9.70 -4.28
CA VAL A 97 18.09 10.08 -2.95
C VAL A 97 19.18 10.66 -2.06
N ASP A 98 20.45 10.45 -2.45
CA ASP A 98 21.65 10.77 -1.68
C ASP A 98 22.24 12.13 -2.07
N GLU A 99 21.72 12.75 -3.14
CA GLU A 99 22.17 14.05 -3.64
C GLU A 99 21.15 15.15 -3.26
N PRO A 100 21.61 16.32 -2.81
CA PRO A 100 20.73 17.44 -2.52
C PRO A 100 20.01 17.89 -3.79
N TRP A 101 18.72 18.18 -3.67
CA TRP A 101 17.92 18.78 -4.75
C TRP A 101 18.55 20.11 -5.17
N GLN A 102 18.93 20.23 -6.45
CA GLN A 102 19.44 21.47 -7.05
C GLN A 102 18.31 22.42 -7.43
#